data_AF-A0A925SEF4-F1
#
_entry.id   AF-A0A925SEF4-F1
#
_cell.length_a   1.000
_cell.length_b   1.000
_cell.length_c   1.000
_cell.angle_alpha   90.00
_cell.angle_beta   90.00
_cell.angle_gamma   90.00
#
_symmetry.space_group_name_H-M   'P 1'
#
loop_
_entity.id
_entity.type
_entity.pdbx_description
1 polymer ?
#
loop_
_entity_poly.entity_id
_entity_poly.type
_entity_poly.pdbx_seq_one_letter_code
_entity_poly.pdbx_strand_id
1 'polypeptide(L)'
;MKTVVLFAVFAVALINSTVNAQPFGQPGVPAAQPAQPAVHPLVWDAMIKEYNAKVGDTTNVFAFSVTNNSNAEVVINQVRPSCGCTIAELPSNPWKLAPGASGTTYATISFVGKTGVITKSLYVDSTAGAQTLMIRVNVPEQTGDMGNRLRNQQLALADRQAVFKGDCAVCHAAPAVGKMGEPLYQAACAICHAPEHRASMVPDLAVARSSRDTAFWTEWVANGRDKTLMPGFSKTHGGPLTDEQVQSLVSYAMKKFPLEPAPSPVVR
;
A
#
# COMPACT_ATOMS: atom_id res chain seq x y z
N MET A 1 -2.90 -115.21 38.50
CA MET A 1 -2.27 -114.14 37.69
C MET A 1 -3.39 -113.19 37.28
N LYS A 2 -3.47 -112.00 37.87
CA LYS A 2 -4.62 -111.08 37.74
C LYS A 2 -4.21 -109.82 36.99
N THR A 3 -4.90 -109.59 35.89
CA THR A 3 -4.84 -108.49 34.93
C THR A 3 -5.28 -107.17 35.57
N VAL A 4 -4.58 -106.07 35.27
CA VAL A 4 -5.02 -104.70 35.61
C VAL A 4 -4.96 -103.86 34.33
N VAL A 5 -6.09 -103.27 33.96
CA VAL A 5 -6.26 -102.31 32.86
C VAL A 5 -6.20 -100.91 33.44
N LEU A 6 -5.41 -100.03 32.82
CA LEU A 6 -5.10 -98.68 33.26
C LEU A 6 -6.02 -97.66 32.56
N PHE A 7 -6.73 -96.82 33.33
CA PHE A 7 -7.51 -95.69 32.83
C PHE A 7 -6.71 -94.38 32.93
N ALA A 8 -6.69 -93.60 31.85
CA ALA A 8 -6.11 -92.26 31.78
C ALA A 8 -7.16 -91.18 32.10
N VAL A 9 -6.78 -90.19 32.92
CA VAL A 9 -7.58 -89.00 33.25
C VAL A 9 -6.81 -87.76 32.78
N PHE A 10 -7.47 -86.91 31.99
CA PHE A 10 -6.96 -85.61 31.51
C PHE A 10 -7.02 -84.56 32.64
N ALA A 11 -5.93 -83.81 32.83
CA ALA A 11 -5.85 -82.66 33.73
C ALA A 11 -5.78 -81.35 32.94
N VAL A 12 -6.62 -80.39 33.31
CA VAL A 12 -6.73 -79.03 32.74
C VAL A 12 -5.69 -78.12 33.37
N ALA A 13 -4.96 -77.36 32.55
CA ALA A 13 -3.98 -76.37 32.99
C ALA A 13 -4.62 -74.98 33.19
N LEU A 14 -4.35 -74.34 34.34
CA LEU A 14 -4.67 -72.95 34.64
C LEU A 14 -3.38 -72.11 34.65
N ILE A 15 -3.41 -70.97 33.97
CA ILE A 15 -2.31 -70.02 33.79
C ILE A 15 -2.49 -68.87 34.80
N ASN A 16 -1.51 -68.68 35.69
CA ASN A 16 -1.44 -67.53 36.60
C ASN A 16 -0.45 -66.49 36.07
N SER A 17 -0.91 -65.25 35.89
CA SER A 17 -0.08 -64.10 35.49
C SER A 17 0.38 -63.32 36.73
N THR A 18 1.66 -62.98 36.78
CA THR A 18 2.31 -62.21 37.84
C THR A 18 2.11 -60.71 37.62
N VAL A 19 1.66 -59.99 38.66
CA VAL A 19 1.57 -58.52 38.67
C VAL A 19 2.70 -57.97 39.55
N ASN A 20 3.54 -57.12 38.97
CA ASN A 20 4.70 -56.50 39.61
C ASN A 20 4.27 -55.16 40.23
N ALA A 21 4.46 -54.95 41.52
CA ALA A 21 4.10 -53.72 42.23
C ALA A 21 5.23 -52.68 42.17
N GLN A 22 4.91 -51.43 41.82
CA GLN A 22 5.81 -50.27 41.94
C GLN A 22 5.51 -49.47 43.22
N PRO A 23 6.51 -48.81 43.84
CA PRO A 23 6.34 -48.13 45.12
C PRO A 23 5.69 -46.74 44.99
N PHE A 24 4.97 -46.35 46.06
CA PHE A 24 4.19 -45.13 46.21
C PHE A 24 4.98 -43.83 46.04
N GLY A 25 4.50 -42.93 45.17
CA GLY A 25 5.01 -41.56 45.00
C GLY A 25 4.45 -40.57 46.04
N GLN A 26 5.23 -39.53 46.34
CA GLN A 26 4.91 -38.49 47.32
C GLN A 26 3.74 -37.57 46.88
N PRO A 27 3.05 -36.87 47.81
CA PRO A 27 2.03 -35.88 47.47
C PRO A 27 2.65 -34.70 46.71
N GLY A 28 2.19 -34.49 45.47
CA GLY A 28 2.64 -33.38 44.62
C GLY A 28 2.23 -32.02 45.21
N VAL A 29 3.18 -31.08 45.17
CA VAL A 29 2.94 -29.66 45.42
C VAL A 29 1.92 -29.15 44.38
N PRO A 30 0.90 -28.34 44.73
CA PRO A 30 0.00 -27.78 43.74
C PRO A 30 0.80 -26.94 42.74
N ALA A 31 0.65 -27.25 41.45
CA ALA A 31 1.21 -26.44 40.38
C ALA A 31 0.69 -25.00 40.52
N ALA A 32 1.60 -24.04 40.68
CA ALA A 32 1.26 -22.62 40.69
C ALA A 32 0.55 -22.27 39.37
N GLN A 33 -0.65 -21.68 39.48
CA GLN A 33 -1.35 -21.13 38.33
C GLN A 33 -0.45 -20.11 37.58
N PRO A 34 -0.44 -20.11 36.24
CA PRO A 34 0.24 -19.07 35.47
C PRO A 34 -0.26 -17.70 35.92
N ALA A 35 0.66 -16.82 36.35
CA ALA A 35 0.35 -15.45 36.70
C ALA A 35 -0.37 -14.77 35.51
N GLN A 36 -1.51 -14.13 35.77
CA GLN A 36 -2.15 -13.26 34.78
C GLN A 36 -1.13 -12.21 34.31
N PRO A 37 -1.09 -11.87 33.00
CA PRO A 37 -0.20 -10.82 32.51
C PRO A 37 -0.48 -9.52 33.29
N ALA A 38 0.57 -8.94 33.87
CA ALA A 38 0.46 -7.66 34.55
C ALA A 38 -0.15 -6.61 33.59
N VAL A 39 -1.16 -5.88 34.06
CA VAL A 39 -1.78 -4.80 33.28
C VAL A 39 -0.72 -3.74 33.01
N HIS A 40 -0.49 -3.41 31.73
CA HIS A 40 0.50 -2.42 31.34
C HIS A 40 0.12 -1.02 31.86
N PRO A 41 1.04 -0.23 32.44
CA PRO A 41 0.70 1.05 33.08
C PRO A 41 0.35 2.17 32.10
N LEU A 42 0.84 2.10 30.86
CA LEU A 42 0.33 2.96 29.79
C LEU A 42 -1.00 2.41 29.29
N VAL A 43 -2.06 3.20 29.52
CA VAL A 43 -3.43 2.87 29.12
C VAL A 43 -3.80 3.76 27.95
N TRP A 44 -4.07 3.14 26.81
CA TRP A 44 -4.51 3.82 25.59
C TRP A 44 -6.03 3.90 25.53
N ASP A 45 -6.55 4.94 24.89
CA ASP A 45 -7.98 5.11 24.63
C ASP A 45 -8.55 3.98 23.77
N ALA A 46 -7.74 3.46 22.84
CA ALA A 46 -7.99 2.20 22.16
C ALA A 46 -6.69 1.54 21.69
N MET A 47 -6.62 0.21 21.79
CA MET A 47 -5.53 -0.58 21.21
C MET A 47 -5.72 -0.80 19.70
N ILE A 48 -6.96 -0.65 19.20
CA ILE A 48 -7.32 -0.79 17.78
C ILE A 48 -8.21 0.40 17.39
N LYS A 49 -7.88 1.08 16.29
CA LYS A 49 -8.76 2.08 15.69
C LYS A 49 -9.09 1.71 14.26
N GLU A 50 -10.35 1.93 13.87
CA GLU A 50 -10.85 1.57 12.55
C GLU A 50 -11.34 2.78 11.77
N TYR A 51 -11.20 2.74 10.45
CA TYR A 51 -11.72 3.74 9.54
C TYR A 51 -12.34 3.05 8.31
N ASN A 52 -13.57 3.43 7.96
CA ASN A 52 -14.23 3.01 6.73
C ASN A 52 -14.06 4.13 5.70
N ALA A 53 -13.14 3.93 4.76
CA ALA A 53 -12.86 4.92 3.73
C ALA A 53 -14.02 5.05 2.76
N LYS A 54 -14.26 6.26 2.28
CA LYS A 54 -15.20 6.56 1.20
C LYS A 54 -14.46 6.56 -0.13
N VAL A 55 -15.21 6.46 -1.22
CA VAL A 55 -14.66 6.62 -2.56
C VAL A 55 -14.03 8.01 -2.67
N GLY A 56 -12.76 8.05 -3.10
CA GLY A 56 -11.97 9.28 -3.20
C GLY A 56 -11.02 9.52 -2.02
N ASP A 57 -11.24 8.90 -0.87
CA ASP A 57 -10.30 9.00 0.24
C ASP A 57 -8.96 8.35 -0.13
N THR A 58 -7.88 8.97 0.32
CA THR A 58 -6.51 8.53 0.03
C THR A 58 -5.66 8.43 1.29
N THR A 59 -6.05 9.14 2.34
CA THR A 59 -5.35 9.20 3.61
C THR A 59 -6.34 9.29 4.77
N ASN A 60 -5.91 8.91 5.97
CA ASN A 60 -6.62 9.17 7.22
C ASN A 60 -5.60 9.40 8.34
N VAL A 61 -5.99 10.22 9.33
CA VAL A 61 -5.20 10.50 10.53
C VAL A 61 -5.89 9.85 11.74
N PHE A 62 -5.16 9.01 12.46
CA PHE A 62 -5.60 8.42 13.72
C PHE A 62 -4.91 9.12 14.89
N ALA A 63 -5.69 9.71 15.80
CA ALA A 63 -5.19 10.16 17.09
C ALA A 63 -5.23 8.99 18.08
N PHE A 64 -4.16 8.72 18.82
CA PHE A 64 -4.15 7.76 19.93
C PHE A 64 -3.81 8.50 21.22
N SER A 65 -4.69 8.40 22.21
CA SER A 65 -4.50 9.06 23.50
C SER A 65 -4.04 8.05 24.53
N VAL A 66 -3.02 8.40 25.31
CA VAL A 66 -2.44 7.54 26.35
C VAL A 66 -2.43 8.27 27.68
N THR A 67 -2.63 7.51 28.75
CA THR A 67 -2.46 7.96 30.14
C THR A 67 -1.46 7.05 30.85
N ASN A 68 -0.54 7.64 31.60
CA ASN A 68 0.33 6.90 32.51
C ASN A 68 -0.38 6.66 33.85
N ASN A 69 -0.85 5.44 34.09
CA ASN A 69 -1.51 5.04 35.34
C ASN A 69 -0.55 4.45 36.38
N SER A 70 0.77 4.60 36.20
CA SER A 70 1.74 4.23 37.23
C SER A 70 2.03 5.37 38.19
N ASN A 71 2.70 5.03 39.29
CA ASN A 71 3.20 5.99 40.27
C ASN A 71 4.61 6.51 39.92
N ALA A 72 5.14 6.19 38.73
CA ALA A 72 6.46 6.59 38.26
C ALA A 72 6.39 7.27 36.89
N GLU A 73 7.43 8.01 36.52
CA GLU A 73 7.56 8.52 35.15
C GLU A 73 7.71 7.35 34.16
N VAL A 74 6.96 7.41 33.06
CA VAL A 74 7.12 6.49 31.94
C VAL A 74 7.58 7.28 30.72
N VAL A 75 8.59 6.75 30.03
CA VAL A 75 9.16 7.37 28.82
C VAL A 75 8.83 6.50 27.63
N ILE A 76 8.12 7.05 26.65
CA ILE A 76 7.91 6.46 25.33
C ILE A 76 9.10 6.86 24.46
N ASN A 77 9.94 5.88 24.14
CA ASN A 77 11.19 6.08 23.41
C ASN A 77 10.93 6.30 21.91
N GLN A 78 9.96 5.59 21.35
CA GLN A 78 9.61 5.66 19.93
C GLN A 78 8.26 5.00 19.65
N VAL A 79 7.63 5.40 18.54
CA VAL A 79 6.52 4.70 17.91
C VAL A 79 6.92 4.35 16.49
N ARG A 80 7.00 3.06 16.17
CA ARG A 80 7.45 2.56 14.86
C ARG A 80 6.31 1.92 14.07
N PRO A 81 5.92 2.50 12.92
CA PRO A 81 4.95 1.88 12.02
C PRO A 81 5.50 0.64 11.31
N SER A 82 4.60 -0.27 10.89
CA SER A 82 4.99 -1.51 10.19
C SER A 82 5.37 -1.36 8.71
N CYS A 83 5.13 -0.21 8.08
CA CYS A 83 5.50 0.10 6.70
C CYS A 83 5.85 1.59 6.55
N GLY A 84 6.56 1.95 5.49
CA GLY A 84 6.78 3.37 5.12
C GLY A 84 5.52 4.12 4.65
N CYS A 85 4.37 3.45 4.59
CA CYS A 85 3.08 4.03 4.22
C CYS A 85 2.31 4.67 5.39
N THR A 86 2.89 4.63 6.58
CA THR A 86 2.32 5.21 7.80
C THR A 86 3.39 6.05 8.49
N ILE A 87 3.02 7.27 8.89
CA ILE A 87 3.88 8.20 9.61
C ILE A 87 3.31 8.35 11.01
N ALA A 88 4.15 8.17 12.04
CA ALA A 88 3.80 8.40 13.43
C ALA A 88 4.44 9.71 13.92
N GLU A 89 3.64 10.56 14.53
CA GLU A 89 4.04 11.86 15.07
C GLU A 89 3.82 11.85 16.59
N LEU A 90 4.92 11.93 17.35
CA LEU A 90 4.88 12.07 18.80
C LEU A 90 4.94 13.57 19.19
N PRO A 91 4.35 13.96 20.33
CA PRO A 91 4.49 15.33 20.85
C PRO A 91 5.94 15.76 21.12
N SER A 92 6.80 14.80 21.47
CA SER A 92 8.23 14.97 21.71
C SER A 92 8.96 13.63 21.52
N ASN A 93 10.28 13.66 21.32
CA ASN A 93 11.08 12.44 21.17
C ASN A 93 12.39 12.56 21.98
N PRO A 94 12.56 11.83 23.11
CA PRO A 94 11.59 10.89 23.70
C PRO A 94 10.40 11.60 24.36
N TRP A 95 9.25 10.92 24.46
CA TRP A 95 8.04 11.46 25.07
C TRP A 95 7.91 11.01 26.52
N LYS A 96 8.02 11.95 27.47
CA LYS A 96 7.92 11.69 28.91
C LYS A 96 6.50 11.92 29.43
N LEU A 97 6.01 10.98 30.23
CA LEU A 97 4.71 11.05 30.89
C LEU A 97 4.90 10.89 32.40
N ALA A 98 4.66 11.96 33.14
CA ALA A 98 4.61 11.91 34.61
C ALA A 98 3.46 11.01 35.10
N PRO A 99 3.46 10.58 36.38
CA PRO A 99 2.34 9.86 36.98
C PRO A 99 1.00 10.57 36.75
N GLY A 100 0.00 9.88 36.22
CA GLY A 100 -1.32 10.41 35.91
C GLY A 100 -1.40 11.33 34.68
N ALA A 101 -0.28 11.63 34.02
CA ALA A 101 -0.28 12.49 32.84
C ALA A 101 -0.83 11.78 31.60
N SER A 102 -1.47 12.55 30.73
CA SER A 102 -1.98 12.08 29.44
C SER A 102 -1.41 12.88 28.27
N GLY A 103 -1.50 12.32 27.08
CA GLY A 103 -1.38 13.08 25.84
C GLY A 103 -1.68 12.23 24.61
N THR A 104 -1.40 12.77 23.43
CA THR A 104 -1.87 12.19 22.16
C THR A 104 -0.75 12.12 21.14
N THR A 105 -0.63 10.98 20.46
CA THR A 105 0.20 10.80 19.25
C THR A 105 -0.70 10.63 18.03
N TYR A 106 -0.21 11.05 16.86
CA TYR A 106 -0.94 10.93 15.61
C TYR A 106 -0.27 9.90 14.70
N ALA A 107 -1.07 9.14 13.98
CA ALA A 107 -0.63 8.22 12.95
C ALA A 107 -1.38 8.49 11.64
N THR A 108 -0.65 8.96 10.62
CA THR A 108 -1.18 9.24 9.29
C THR A 108 -0.89 8.05 8.38
N ILE A 109 -1.93 7.45 7.78
CA ILE A 109 -1.79 6.36 6.83
C ILE A 109 -2.20 6.82 5.42
N SER A 110 -1.40 6.46 4.42
CA SER A 110 -1.80 6.52 3.01
C SER A 110 -2.26 5.14 2.54
N PHE A 111 -3.41 5.10 1.87
CA PHE A 111 -3.99 3.91 1.26
C PHE A 111 -4.30 4.14 -0.22
N VAL A 112 -3.55 5.04 -0.86
CA VAL A 112 -3.54 5.22 -2.32
C VAL A 112 -3.19 3.89 -3.00
N GLY A 113 -3.97 3.53 -4.02
CA GLY A 113 -3.78 2.29 -4.79
C GLY A 113 -4.05 0.99 -4.02
N LYS A 114 -4.61 1.06 -2.81
CA LYS A 114 -5.01 -0.10 -2.02
C LYS A 114 -6.53 -0.28 -2.06
N THR A 115 -6.99 -1.51 -1.90
CA THR A 115 -8.41 -1.89 -1.76
C THR A 115 -8.53 -2.99 -0.70
N GLY A 116 -9.74 -3.17 -0.17
CA GLY A 116 -10.01 -4.12 0.89
C GLY A 116 -9.51 -3.64 2.26
N VAL A 117 -9.36 -4.59 3.17
CA VAL A 117 -8.97 -4.31 4.56
C VAL A 117 -7.46 -4.20 4.67
N ILE A 118 -6.98 -3.03 5.10
CA ILE A 118 -5.58 -2.76 5.40
C ILE A 118 -5.44 -2.72 6.92
N THR A 119 -4.55 -3.56 7.44
CA THR A 119 -4.19 -3.55 8.87
C THR A 119 -2.72 -3.14 9.00
N LYS A 120 -2.45 -2.15 9.86
CA LYS A 120 -1.08 -1.74 10.20
C LYS A 120 -0.91 -1.72 11.71
N SER A 121 0.31 -2.00 12.14
CA SER A 121 0.70 -1.93 13.54
C SER A 121 1.61 -0.74 13.78
N LEU A 122 1.48 -0.14 14.96
CA LEU A 122 2.37 0.85 15.53
C LEU A 122 3.01 0.22 16.77
N TYR A 123 4.30 -0.10 16.67
CA TYR A 123 5.06 -0.65 17.78
C TYR A 123 5.53 0.49 18.70
N VAL A 124 4.98 0.52 19.91
CA VAL A 124 5.31 1.49 20.96
C VAL A 124 6.36 0.86 21.87
N ASP A 125 7.51 1.52 21.98
CA ASP A 125 8.62 1.11 22.86
C ASP A 125 8.72 2.11 24.02
N SER A 126 8.66 1.62 25.26
CA SER A 126 8.66 2.45 26.46
C SER A 126 9.43 1.82 27.62
N THR A 127 9.78 2.63 28.62
CA THR A 127 10.41 2.15 29.86
C THR A 127 9.51 1.21 30.68
N ALA A 128 8.21 1.20 30.42
CA ALA A 128 7.24 0.30 31.06
C ALA A 128 7.04 -1.02 30.30
N GLY A 129 7.72 -1.21 29.17
CA GLY A 129 7.52 -2.32 28.24
C GLY A 129 6.97 -1.86 26.89
N ALA A 130 6.83 -2.81 25.98
CA ALA A 130 6.35 -2.56 24.63
C ALA A 130 4.86 -2.85 24.50
N GLN A 131 4.18 -2.04 23.69
CA GLN A 131 2.78 -2.24 23.30
C GLN A 131 2.66 -2.15 21.78
N THR A 132 1.64 -2.78 21.21
CA THR A 132 1.33 -2.66 19.78
C THR A 132 -0.08 -2.11 19.61
N LEU A 133 -0.18 -0.94 18.99
CA LEU A 133 -1.45 -0.36 18.56
C LEU A 133 -1.73 -0.81 17.13
N MET A 134 -2.99 -0.96 16.78
CA MET A 134 -3.42 -1.40 15.45
C MET A 134 -4.32 -0.34 14.82
N ILE A 135 -4.09 -0.08 13.55
CA ILE A 135 -5.02 0.67 12.71
C ILE A 135 -5.58 -0.27 11.65
N ARG A 136 -6.90 -0.21 11.44
CA ARG A 136 -7.59 -0.97 10.40
C ARG A 136 -8.34 0.00 9.50
N VAL A 137 -8.04 -0.03 8.21
CA VAL A 137 -8.75 0.76 7.21
C VAL A 137 -9.48 -0.18 6.28
N ASN A 138 -10.80 -0.06 6.21
CA ASN A 138 -11.60 -0.72 5.20
C ASN A 138 -11.69 0.19 3.98
N VAL A 139 -10.97 -0.15 2.91
CA VAL A 139 -11.01 0.59 1.65
C VAL A 139 -11.99 -0.11 0.72
N PRO A 140 -13.09 0.55 0.31
CA PRO A 140 -14.08 -0.07 -0.56
C PRO A 140 -13.40 -0.54 -1.84
N GLU A 141 -13.77 -1.74 -2.28
CA GLU A 141 -13.36 -2.25 -3.58
C GLU A 141 -13.82 -1.25 -4.64
N GLN A 142 -12.86 -0.64 -5.33
CA GLN A 142 -13.16 0.25 -6.44
C GLN A 142 -13.63 -0.68 -7.55
N THR A 143 -14.94 -0.71 -7.80
CA THR A 143 -15.62 -1.68 -8.67
C THR A 143 -14.91 -1.87 -10.02
N GLY A 144 -14.08 -2.92 -10.14
CA GLY A 144 -13.41 -3.36 -11.36
C GLY A 144 -12.47 -2.35 -12.03
N ASP A 145 -11.85 -2.80 -13.14
CA ASP A 145 -11.02 -2.00 -14.05
C ASP A 145 -11.71 -0.69 -14.47
N MET A 146 -13.04 -0.70 -14.62
CA MET A 146 -13.82 0.50 -14.94
C MET A 146 -13.90 1.53 -13.81
N GLY A 147 -14.04 1.11 -12.55
CA GLY A 147 -14.07 2.03 -11.40
C GLY A 147 -12.71 2.70 -11.19
N ASN A 148 -11.63 1.94 -11.32
CA ASN A 148 -10.27 2.49 -11.30
C ASN A 148 -10.02 3.43 -12.48
N ARG A 149 -10.50 3.09 -13.68
CA ARG A 149 -10.40 3.95 -14.86
C ARG A 149 -11.13 5.27 -14.68
N LEU A 150 -12.39 5.23 -14.24
CA LEU A 150 -13.19 6.44 -14.01
C LEU A 150 -12.56 7.34 -12.94
N ARG A 151 -12.10 6.75 -11.83
CA ARG A 151 -11.37 7.48 -10.79
C ARG A 151 -10.09 8.13 -11.33
N ASN A 152 -9.26 7.38 -12.05
CA ASN A 152 -8.02 7.89 -12.61
C ASN A 152 -8.28 9.02 -13.63
N GLN A 153 -9.34 8.90 -14.43
CA GLN A 153 -9.79 9.97 -15.31
C GLN A 153 -10.24 11.20 -14.52
N GLN A 154 -11.01 11.03 -13.45
CA GLN A 154 -11.46 12.15 -12.62
C GLN A 154 -10.29 12.88 -11.94
N LEU A 155 -9.30 12.14 -11.43
CA LEU A 155 -8.07 12.71 -10.88
C LEU A 155 -7.30 13.51 -11.95
N ALA A 156 -7.13 12.94 -13.14
CA ALA A 156 -6.44 13.61 -14.24
C ALA A 156 -7.22 14.80 -14.83
N LEU A 157 -8.55 14.80 -14.76
CA LEU A 157 -9.38 15.95 -15.12
C LEU A 157 -9.27 17.09 -14.10
N ALA A 158 -9.13 16.76 -12.81
CA ALA A 158 -8.97 17.75 -11.74
C ALA A 158 -7.56 18.37 -11.75
N ASP A 159 -6.52 17.55 -11.93
CA ASP A 159 -5.14 17.99 -12.10
C ASP A 159 -4.45 17.11 -13.15
N ARG A 160 -4.31 17.64 -14.38
CA ARG A 160 -3.64 16.91 -15.46
C ARG A 160 -2.17 16.61 -15.15
N GLN A 161 -1.53 17.38 -14.27
CA GLN A 161 -0.15 17.15 -13.85
C GLN A 161 -0.03 16.07 -12.77
N ALA A 162 -1.14 15.57 -12.20
CA ALA A 162 -1.12 14.54 -11.16
C ALA A 162 -0.42 13.25 -11.64
N VAL A 163 -0.46 12.97 -12.94
CA VAL A 163 0.18 11.80 -13.55
C VAL A 163 1.70 11.77 -13.36
N PHE A 164 2.33 12.91 -13.11
CA PHE A 164 3.78 13.02 -12.87
C PHE A 164 4.17 13.06 -11.38
N LYS A 165 3.21 12.84 -10.47
CA LYS A 165 3.42 12.96 -9.02
C LYS A 165 3.25 11.61 -8.33
N GLY A 166 3.94 11.43 -7.21
CA GLY A 166 3.84 10.22 -6.37
C GLY A 166 4.09 8.93 -7.15
N ASP A 167 3.34 7.88 -6.82
CA ASP A 167 3.50 6.55 -7.43
C ASP A 167 3.16 6.55 -8.94
N CYS A 168 2.35 7.50 -9.42
CA CYS A 168 2.04 7.62 -10.86
C CYS A 168 3.28 7.94 -11.70
N ALA A 169 4.22 8.70 -11.13
CA ALA A 169 5.44 9.12 -11.82
C ALA A 169 6.35 7.94 -12.19
N VAL A 170 6.27 6.81 -11.47
CA VAL A 170 7.07 5.61 -11.72
C VAL A 170 6.86 5.08 -13.13
N CYS A 171 5.62 5.13 -13.63
CA CYS A 171 5.29 4.66 -14.98
C CYS A 171 5.17 5.80 -15.99
N HIS A 172 4.78 7.00 -15.57
CA HIS A 172 4.47 8.09 -16.50
C HIS A 172 5.59 9.13 -16.68
N ALA A 173 6.57 9.19 -15.78
CA ALA A 173 7.68 10.14 -15.85
C ALA A 173 9.05 9.45 -15.89
N ALA A 174 9.29 8.47 -15.01
CA ALA A 174 10.59 7.82 -14.89
C ALA A 174 11.08 7.18 -16.22
N PRO A 175 10.23 6.54 -17.05
CA PRO A 175 10.69 5.96 -18.32
C PRO A 175 11.21 6.98 -19.33
N ALA A 176 10.89 8.26 -19.16
CA ALA A 176 11.31 9.36 -20.04
C ALA A 176 12.68 9.94 -19.67
N VAL A 177 13.21 9.61 -18.48
CA VAL A 177 14.47 10.18 -17.96
C VAL A 177 15.64 9.84 -18.89
N GLY A 178 16.41 10.87 -19.27
CA GLY A 178 17.60 10.74 -20.10
C GLY A 178 17.34 10.41 -21.58
N LYS A 179 16.07 10.27 -22.00
CA LYS A 179 15.72 10.00 -23.40
C LYS A 179 15.52 11.31 -24.17
N MET A 180 15.76 11.24 -25.48
CA MET A 180 15.57 12.34 -26.44
C MET A 180 14.82 11.82 -27.68
N GLY A 181 14.18 12.70 -28.45
CA GLY A 181 13.60 12.39 -29.76
C GLY A 181 12.63 11.20 -29.76
N GLU A 182 12.83 10.25 -30.68
CA GLU A 182 11.97 9.07 -30.82
C GLU A 182 11.92 8.18 -29.56
N PRO A 183 13.04 7.78 -28.92
CA PRO A 183 13.00 7.06 -27.66
C PRO A 183 12.17 7.75 -26.56
N LEU A 184 12.23 9.09 -26.51
CA LEU A 184 11.45 9.88 -25.57
C LEU A 184 9.95 9.86 -25.94
N TYR A 185 9.62 10.01 -27.22
CA TYR A 185 8.25 9.89 -27.72
C TYR A 185 7.64 8.53 -27.36
N GLN A 186 8.38 7.45 -27.58
CA GLN A 186 7.92 6.09 -27.26
C GLN A 186 7.66 5.90 -25.77
N ALA A 187 8.49 6.51 -24.92
CA ALA A 187 8.37 6.38 -23.47
C ALA A 187 7.24 7.21 -22.86
N ALA A 188 6.96 8.40 -23.41
CA ALA A 188 6.10 9.39 -22.76
C ALA A 188 4.80 9.71 -23.53
N CYS A 189 4.79 9.54 -24.84
CA CYS A 189 3.71 10.05 -25.71
C CYS A 189 2.96 8.92 -26.42
N ALA A 190 3.70 7.89 -26.86
CA ALA A 190 3.17 6.83 -27.69
C ALA A 190 2.05 6.05 -27.00
N ILE A 191 2.10 5.86 -25.68
CA ILE A 191 1.05 5.15 -24.92
C ILE A 191 -0.36 5.72 -25.15
N CYS A 192 -0.46 7.03 -25.44
CA CYS A 192 -1.73 7.68 -25.74
C CYS A 192 -1.95 7.85 -27.25
N HIS A 193 -0.92 8.29 -27.97
CA HIS A 193 -1.06 8.73 -29.36
C HIS A 193 -0.86 7.65 -30.42
N ALA A 194 -0.18 6.55 -30.10
CA ALA A 194 0.16 5.49 -31.05
C ALA A 194 -0.87 4.32 -31.14
N PRO A 195 -1.63 3.96 -30.09
CA PRO A 195 -2.59 2.86 -30.19
C PRO A 195 -3.65 3.10 -31.28
N GLU A 196 -3.99 2.02 -31.97
CA GLU A 196 -5.08 1.98 -32.96
C GLU A 196 -6.43 2.24 -32.26
N HIS A 197 -6.67 1.59 -31.13
CA HIS A 197 -7.87 1.76 -30.30
C HIS A 197 -7.66 2.75 -29.15
N ARG A 198 -7.14 3.95 -29.47
CA ARG A 198 -7.03 5.05 -28.50
C ARG A 198 -8.39 5.67 -28.18
N ALA A 199 -8.48 6.36 -27.04
CA ALA A 199 -9.70 7.09 -26.68
C ALA A 199 -10.00 8.20 -27.72
N SER A 200 -11.27 8.41 -28.04
CA SER A 200 -11.72 9.35 -29.08
C SER A 200 -11.26 10.80 -28.85
N MET A 201 -11.01 11.18 -27.59
CA MET A 201 -10.49 12.49 -27.21
C MET A 201 -9.00 12.68 -27.51
N VAL A 202 -8.24 11.60 -27.74
CA VAL A 202 -6.80 11.65 -28.01
C VAL A 202 -6.59 11.79 -29.52
N PRO A 203 -5.93 12.88 -29.99
CA PRO A 203 -5.73 13.09 -31.41
C PRO A 203 -4.76 12.05 -32.00
N ASP A 204 -5.06 11.64 -33.23
CA ASP A 204 -4.12 10.92 -34.08
C ASP A 204 -3.05 11.89 -34.57
N LEU A 205 -1.79 11.69 -34.16
CA LEU A 205 -0.72 12.55 -34.62
C LEU A 205 -0.37 12.31 -36.09
N ALA A 206 -0.72 11.15 -36.66
CA ALA A 206 -0.56 10.86 -38.09
C ALA A 206 -1.57 11.61 -38.97
N VAL A 207 -2.59 12.26 -38.39
CA VAL A 207 -3.58 13.06 -39.13
C VAL A 207 -3.48 14.53 -38.75
N ALA A 208 -2.97 15.35 -39.67
CA ALA A 208 -2.95 16.81 -39.48
C ALA A 208 -4.36 17.38 -39.65
N ARG A 209 -4.88 18.04 -38.60
CA ARG A 209 -6.17 18.76 -38.63
C ARG A 209 -6.00 20.27 -38.80
N SER A 210 -4.79 20.77 -38.61
CA SER A 210 -4.36 22.16 -38.81
C SER A 210 -2.90 22.15 -39.28
N SER A 211 -2.37 23.31 -39.68
CA SER A 211 -0.93 23.49 -39.82
C SER A 211 -0.24 23.26 -38.47
N ARG A 212 0.93 22.60 -38.49
CA ARG A 212 1.67 22.16 -37.30
C ARG A 212 3.15 22.51 -37.42
N ASP A 213 3.49 23.76 -37.13
CA ASP A 213 4.86 24.23 -37.10
C ASP A 213 5.56 23.97 -35.75
N THR A 214 6.79 24.47 -35.60
CA THR A 214 7.57 24.33 -34.36
C THR A 214 6.85 24.94 -33.16
N ALA A 215 6.15 26.07 -33.34
CA ALA A 215 5.41 26.74 -32.26
C ALA A 215 4.22 25.88 -31.81
N PHE A 216 3.48 25.30 -32.76
CA PHE A 216 2.40 24.36 -32.49
C PHE A 216 2.87 23.20 -31.62
N TRP A 217 3.95 22.52 -32.01
CA TRP A 217 4.44 21.38 -31.25
C TRP A 217 5.00 21.79 -29.89
N THR A 218 5.68 22.94 -29.81
CA THR A 218 6.21 23.45 -28.54
C THR A 218 5.08 23.73 -27.56
N GLU A 219 4.03 24.42 -27.99
CA GLU A 219 2.86 24.71 -27.16
C GLU A 219 2.27 23.43 -26.57
N TRP A 220 1.91 22.46 -27.41
CA TRP A 220 1.22 21.27 -26.94
C TRP A 220 2.11 20.32 -26.15
N VAL A 221 3.40 20.19 -26.49
CA VAL A 221 4.32 19.34 -25.72
C VAL A 221 4.68 19.99 -24.38
N ALA A 222 5.03 21.29 -24.37
CA ALA A 222 5.49 21.95 -23.16
C ALA A 222 4.35 22.21 -22.16
N ASN A 223 3.21 22.71 -22.65
CA ASN A 223 2.14 23.26 -21.80
C ASN A 223 0.95 22.29 -21.66
N GLY A 224 0.86 21.31 -22.55
CA GLY A 224 -0.28 20.40 -22.63
C GLY A 224 -1.52 21.14 -23.12
N ARG A 225 -2.70 20.62 -22.78
CA ARG A 225 -3.97 21.26 -23.16
C ARG A 225 -4.92 21.37 -21.99
N ASP A 226 -5.23 22.61 -21.63
CA ASP A 226 -6.18 22.93 -20.57
C ASP A 226 -7.53 22.23 -20.77
N LYS A 227 -8.13 21.82 -19.64
CA LYS A 227 -9.44 21.12 -19.60
C LYS A 227 -9.45 19.81 -20.40
N THR A 228 -8.29 19.23 -20.66
CA THR A 228 -8.15 17.88 -21.23
C THR A 228 -7.19 17.05 -20.39
N LEU A 229 -7.08 15.77 -20.74
CA LEU A 229 -6.15 14.84 -20.08
C LEU A 229 -4.70 14.97 -20.56
N MET A 230 -4.40 15.85 -21.54
CA MET A 230 -3.04 16.00 -22.07
C MET A 230 -2.20 16.90 -21.15
N PRO A 231 -1.24 16.35 -20.38
CA PRO A 231 -0.46 17.12 -19.43
C PRO A 231 0.60 17.97 -20.14
N GLY A 232 1.08 19.01 -19.46
CA GLY A 232 2.26 19.77 -19.89
C GLY A 232 3.53 19.07 -19.44
N PHE A 233 4.47 18.82 -20.36
CA PHE A 233 5.68 18.07 -20.04
C PHE A 233 6.86 18.94 -19.60
N SER A 234 6.81 20.26 -19.82
CA SER A 234 7.86 21.18 -19.39
C SER A 234 7.91 21.32 -17.86
N LYS A 235 9.11 21.50 -17.30
CA LYS A 235 9.29 21.77 -15.86
C LYS A 235 8.50 22.98 -15.38
N THR A 236 8.41 24.03 -16.20
CA THR A 236 7.68 25.26 -15.86
C THR A 236 6.16 25.05 -15.74
N HIS A 237 5.63 24.00 -16.36
CA HIS A 237 4.22 23.61 -16.26
C HIS A 237 4.03 22.37 -15.38
N GLY A 238 5.02 22.02 -14.54
CA GLY A 238 4.95 20.91 -13.59
C GLY A 238 5.15 19.52 -14.22
N GLY A 239 5.72 19.45 -15.42
CA GLY A 239 6.10 18.23 -16.11
C GLY A 239 7.56 17.82 -15.85
N PRO A 240 7.97 16.61 -16.28
CA PRO A 240 9.27 16.05 -15.93
C PRO A 240 10.41 16.43 -16.88
N LEU A 241 10.13 17.00 -18.06
CA LEU A 241 11.11 17.14 -19.14
C LEU A 241 11.87 18.46 -19.09
N THR A 242 13.16 18.41 -19.43
CA THR A 242 13.97 19.61 -19.65
C THR A 242 13.61 20.30 -20.97
N ASP A 243 14.03 21.56 -21.14
CA ASP A 243 13.79 22.32 -22.37
C ASP A 243 14.45 21.64 -23.58
N GLU A 244 15.63 21.02 -23.41
CA GLU A 244 16.29 20.26 -24.46
C GLU A 244 15.50 18.99 -24.84
N GLN A 245 14.93 18.30 -23.85
CA GLN A 245 14.07 17.14 -24.10
C GLN A 245 12.80 17.54 -24.86
N VAL A 246 12.16 18.65 -24.46
CA VAL A 246 11.00 19.22 -25.18
C VAL A 246 11.39 19.57 -26.63
N GLN A 247 12.49 20.30 -26.84
CA GLN A 247 12.96 20.66 -28.17
C GLN A 247 13.28 19.43 -29.04
N SER A 248 13.82 18.37 -28.43
CA SER A 248 14.10 17.10 -29.11
C SER A 248 12.82 16.41 -29.59
N LEU A 249 11.74 16.46 -28.81
CA LEU A 249 10.42 15.96 -29.19
C LEU A 249 9.81 16.78 -30.31
N VAL A 250 9.90 18.11 -30.23
CA VAL A 250 9.42 19.03 -31.27
C VAL A 250 10.14 18.73 -32.59
N SER A 251 11.46 18.58 -32.55
CA SER A 251 12.27 18.24 -33.74
C SER A 251 11.89 16.88 -34.33
N TYR A 252 11.65 15.88 -33.47
CA TYR A 252 11.16 14.58 -33.91
C TYR A 252 9.76 14.68 -34.54
N ALA A 253 8.84 15.41 -33.91
CA ALA A 253 7.46 15.55 -34.38
C ALA A 253 7.39 16.24 -35.74
N MET A 254 8.16 17.32 -35.93
CA MET A 254 8.31 18.04 -37.21
C MET A 254 8.81 17.13 -38.34
N LYS A 255 9.63 16.12 -38.01
CA LYS A 255 10.16 15.16 -38.99
C LYS A 255 9.22 13.97 -39.22
N LYS A 256 8.51 13.52 -38.19
CA LYS A 256 7.76 12.26 -38.18
C LYS A 256 6.32 12.41 -38.68
N PHE A 257 5.65 13.51 -38.33
CA PHE A 257 4.21 13.68 -38.53
C PHE A 257 3.89 14.66 -39.67
N PRO A 258 2.73 14.51 -40.36
CA PRO A 258 2.35 15.46 -41.41
C PRO A 258 2.22 16.89 -40.90
N LEU A 259 2.75 17.89 -41.61
CA LEU A 259 2.72 19.28 -41.12
C LEU A 259 1.43 20.00 -41.49
N GLU A 260 0.84 19.64 -42.63
CA GLU A 260 -0.36 20.29 -43.17
C GLU A 260 -1.52 19.30 -43.28
N PRO A 261 -2.78 19.77 -43.16
CA PRO A 261 -3.95 18.95 -43.43
C PRO A 261 -3.89 18.36 -44.84
N ALA A 262 -4.45 17.16 -45.01
CA ALA A 262 -4.62 16.60 -46.34
C ALA A 262 -5.49 17.55 -47.19
N PRO A 263 -5.14 17.76 -48.48
CA PRO A 263 -5.96 18.58 -49.36
C PRO A 263 -7.38 18.02 -49.40
N SER A 264 -8.37 18.91 -49.40
CA SER A 264 -9.77 18.50 -49.54
C SER A 264 -9.92 17.68 -50.83
N PRO A 265 -10.69 16.57 -50.82
CA PRO A 265 -10.93 15.81 -52.03
C PRO A 265 -11.56 16.74 -53.07
N VAL A 266 -10.92 16.82 -54.25
CA VAL A 266 -11.45 17.55 -55.39
C VAL A 266 -12.71 16.82 -55.82
N VAL A 267 -13.88 17.36 -55.47
CA VAL A 267 -15.17 16.89 -55.97
C VAL A 267 -15.16 17.18 -57.48
N ARG A 268 -15.06 16.12 -58.29
CA ARG A 268 -15.25 16.18 -59.74
C ARG A 268 -16.70 15.93 -60.08
#